data_AF-A0A2G2MLM9-F1
#
_entry.id   AF-A0A2G2MLM9-F1
#
_cell.length_a   1.000
_cell.length_b   1.000
_cell.length_c   1.000
_cell.angle_alpha   90.00
_cell.angle_beta   90.00
_cell.angle_gamma   90.00
#
_symmetry.space_group_name_H-M   'P 1'
#
loop_
_entity.id
_entity.type
_entity.pdbx_description
1 polymer ?
#
loop_
_entity_poly.entity_id
_entity_poly.type
_entity_poly.pdbx_seq_one_letter_code
_entity_poly.pdbx_strand_id
1 'polypeptide(L)' 'MTEIHITPNLIKRTRNKLGMSRLEFARALGFKGSKRTVDKEIIQLERGKAELWPAKREIFIKMLLELRGDQKT' A
#
# COMPACT_ATOMS: atom_id res chain seq x y z
N MET A 1 -4.90 18.39 10.48
CA MET A 1 -4.41 17.42 9.47
C MET A 1 -5.60 16.61 9.00
N THR A 2 -5.92 16.61 7.71
CA THR A 2 -6.95 15.71 7.16
C THR A 2 -6.51 14.27 7.37
N GLU A 3 -7.26 13.52 8.17
CA GLU A 3 -7.01 12.10 8.39
C GLU A 3 -7.22 11.35 7.06
N ILE A 4 -6.14 10.87 6.44
CA ILE A 4 -6.24 10.06 5.23
C ILE A 4 -6.78 8.70 5.63
N HIS A 5 -8.04 8.45 5.31
CA HIS A 5 -8.67 7.15 5.49
C HIS A 5 -8.18 6.18 4.41
N ILE A 6 -7.52 5.09 4.82
CA ILE A 6 -6.97 4.09 3.91
C ILE A 6 -8.01 3.01 3.68
N THR A 7 -8.64 3.02 2.51
CA THR A 7 -9.57 1.97 2.09
C THR A 7 -8.83 0.84 1.34
N PRO A 8 -9.39 -0.39 1.31
CA PRO A 8 -8.85 -1.49 0.52
C PRO A 8 -8.67 -1.14 -0.96
N ASN A 9 -9.65 -0.42 -1.52
CA ASN A 9 -9.61 0.07 -2.90
C ASN A 9 -8.50 1.10 -3.13
N LEU A 10 -8.20 1.95 -2.13
CA LEU A 10 -7.09 2.88 -2.21
C LEU A 10 -5.76 2.14 -2.30
N ILE A 11 -5.54 1.13 -1.47
CA ILE A 11 -4.33 0.29 -1.49
C ILE A 11 -4.13 -0.35 -2.87
N LYS A 12 -5.18 -1.01 -3.39
CA LYS A 12 -5.14 -1.65 -4.71
C LYS A 12 -4.85 -0.65 -5.83
N ARG A 13 -5.47 0.53 -5.80
CA ARG A 13 -5.27 1.58 -6.81
C ARG A 13 -3.86 2.15 -6.76
N THR A 14 -3.33 2.43 -5.57
CA THR A 14 -1.97 2.93 -5.39
C THR A 14 -0.97 1.93 -5.96
N ARG A 15 -1.07 0.65 -5.60
CA ARG A 15 -0.20 -0.40 -6.14
C ARG A 15 -0.26 -0.47 -7.66
N ASN A 16 -1.47 -0.45 -8.23
CA ASN A 16 -1.66 -0.50 -9.68
C ASN A 16 -1.09 0.74 -10.38
N LYS A 17 -1.26 1.95 -9.82
CA LYS A 17 -0.69 3.19 -10.37
C LYS A 17 0.84 3.18 -10.37
N LEU A 18 1.45 2.56 -9.36
CA LEU A 18 2.91 2.37 -9.29
C LEU A 18 3.43 1.25 -10.21
N GLY A 19 2.54 0.51 -10.88
CA GLY A 19 2.94 -0.63 -11.72
C GLY A 19 3.55 -1.80 -10.93
N MET A 20 3.38 -1.84 -9.61
CA MET A 20 4.05 -2.82 -8.75
C MET A 20 3.27 -4.13 -8.64
N SER A 21 4.01 -5.24 -8.62
CA SER A 21 3.49 -6.52 -8.13
C SER A 21 3.18 -6.43 -6.63
N ARG A 22 2.40 -7.39 -6.10
CA ARG A 22 2.09 -7.44 -4.67
C ARG A 22 3.34 -7.59 -3.82
N LEU A 23 4.29 -8.41 -4.24
CA LEU A 23 5.56 -8.62 -3.56
C LEU A 23 6.39 -7.33 -3.50
N GLU A 24 6.56 -6.64 -4.62
CA GLU A 24 7.32 -5.38 -4.68
C GLU A 24 6.67 -4.31 -3.80
N PHE A 25 5.35 -4.16 -3.91
CA PHE A 25 4.59 -3.22 -3.11
C PHE A 25 4.71 -3.49 -1.62
N ALA A 26 4.64 -4.76 -1.22
CA ALA A 26 4.81 -5.14 0.18
C ALA A 26 6.23 -4.90 0.68
N ARG A 27 7.26 -5.17 -0.13
CA ARG A 27 8.65 -4.87 0.21
C ARG A 27 8.87 -3.38 0.38
N ALA A 28 8.27 -2.56 -0.48
CA ALA A 28 8.32 -1.11 -0.37
C ALA A 28 7.64 -0.61 0.92
N LEU A 29 6.59 -1.31 1.40
CA LEU A 29 5.97 -1.09 2.71
C LEU A 29 6.75 -1.72 3.89
N GLY A 30 7.87 -2.40 3.64
CA GLY A 30 8.70 -3.02 4.68
C GLY A 30 8.16 -4.34 5.24
N PHE A 31 7.29 -5.05 4.51
CA PHE A 31 6.92 -6.43 4.87
C PHE A 31 8.11 -7.37 4.70
N LYS A 32 8.31 -8.25 5.69
CA LYS A 32 9.35 -9.29 5.70
C LYS A 32 8.70 -10.67 5.67
N GLY A 33 9.29 -11.60 4.92
CA GLY A 33 8.82 -12.98 4.88
C GLY A 33 8.90 -13.60 3.48
N SER A 34 8.37 -14.82 3.38
CA SER A 34 8.29 -15.53 2.10
C SER A 34 7.34 -14.82 1.13
N LYS A 35 7.58 -14.98 -0.18
CA LYS A 35 6.70 -14.45 -1.23
C LYS A 35 5.23 -14.82 -1.00
N ARG A 36 4.96 -16.08 -0.63
CA ARG A 36 3.60 -16.59 -0.39
C ARG A 36 2.92 -15.90 0.79
N THR A 37 3.64 -15.69 1.88
CA THR A 37 3.11 -15.02 3.08
C THR A 37 2.75 -13.57 2.75
N VAL A 38 3.70 -12.87 2.13
CA VAL A 38 3.58 -11.45 1.82
C VAL A 38 2.49 -11.18 0.78
N ASP A 39 2.42 -11.99 -0.29
CA ASP A 39 1.34 -11.88 -1.28
C ASP A 39 -0.04 -12.08 -0.63
N LYS A 40 -0.16 -13.05 0.29
CA LYS A 40 -1.41 -13.29 1.02
C LYS A 40 -1.80 -12.08 1.86
N GLU A 41 -0.86 -11.47 2.57
CA GLU A 41 -1.12 -10.26 3.37
C GLU A 41 -1.62 -9.10 2.51
N ILE A 42 -0.96 -8.80 1.38
CA ILE A 42 -1.44 -7.76 0.46
C ILE A 42 -2.83 -8.08 -0.08
N ILE A 43 -3.14 -9.34 -0.40
CA ILE A 43 -4.49 -9.74 -0.84
C ILE A 43 -5.52 -9.49 0.26
N GLN A 44 -5.22 -9.76 1.54
CA GLN A 44 -6.17 -9.48 2.64
C GLN A 44 -6.43 -7.98 2.76
N LEU A 45 -5.38 -7.15 2.64
CA LEU A 45 -5.48 -5.70 2.67
C LEU A 45 -6.32 -5.16 1.50
N GLU A 46 -6.04 -5.60 0.26
CA GLU A 46 -6.78 -5.20 -0.93
C GLU A 46 -8.26 -5.64 -0.92
N ARG A 47 -8.60 -6.65 -0.11
CA ARG A 47 -9.96 -7.18 0.07
C ARG A 47 -10.67 -6.66 1.32
N GLY A 48 -10.01 -5.82 2.13
CA GLY A 48 -10.58 -5.31 3.39
C GLY A 48 -10.76 -6.38 4.47
N LYS A 49 -10.03 -7.48 4.37
CA LYS A 49 -10.01 -8.53 5.40
C LYS A 49 -8.93 -8.29 6.46
N ALA A 50 -8.08 -7.29 6.25
CA ALA A 50 -7.06 -6.82 7.17
C ALA A 50 -6.87 -5.32 6.99
N GLU A 51 -6.35 -4.67 8.03
CA GLU A 51 -5.95 -3.26 7.98
C GLU A 51 -4.43 -3.11 7.96
N LEU A 52 -3.98 -1.99 7.39
CA LEU A 52 -2.56 -1.65 7.35
C LEU A 52 -2.06 -1.28 8.75
N TRP A 53 -0.99 -1.92 9.23
CA TRP A 53 -0.43 -1.57 10.54
C TRP A 53 0.10 -0.13 10.56
N PRO A 54 0.11 0.55 11.72
CA PRO A 54 0.52 1.94 11.85
C PRO A 54 1.87 2.28 11.18
N ALA A 55 2.91 1.46 11.39
CA ALA A 55 4.23 1.70 10.79
C ALA A 55 4.22 1.64 9.25
N LYS A 56 3.43 0.72 8.67
CA LYS A 56 3.27 0.61 7.20
C LYS A 56 2.38 1.73 6.66
N ARG A 57 1.45 2.23 7.48
CA ARG A 57 0.48 3.27 7.11
C ARG A 57 1.18 4.58 6.82
N GLU A 58 2.18 4.94 7.62
CA GLU A 58 3.02 6.12 7.35
C GLU A 58 3.75 6.02 6.01
N ILE A 59 4.33 4.85 5.72
CA ILE A 59 5.03 4.61 4.44
C ILE A 59 4.05 4.70 3.26
N PHE A 60 2.89 4.07 3.38
CA PHE A 60 1.86 4.11 2.35
C PHE A 60 1.34 5.54 2.10
N ILE A 61 1.18 6.34 3.15
CA ILE A 61 0.78 7.74 3.02
C ILE A 61 1.85 8.54 2.27
N LYS A 62 3.13 8.33 2.56
CA LYS A 62 4.23 8.97 1.81
C LYS A 62 4.16 8.63 0.31
N MET A 63 4.03 7.34 -0.03
CA MET A 63 3.85 6.90 -1.42
C MET A 63 2.64 7.54 -2.10
N LEU A 64 1.52 7.67 -1.37
CA LEU A 64 0.32 8.33 -1.87
C LEU A 64 0.54 9.82 -2.15
N LEU A 65 1.29 10.50 -1.30
CA LEU A 65 1.60 11.93 -1.46
C LEU A 65 2.56 12.16 -2.62
N GLU A 66 3.58 11.30 -2.78
CA GLU A 66 4.50 11.32 -3.93
C GLU A 66 3.73 11.16 -5.25
N LEU A 67 2.87 10.13 -5.36
CA LEU A 67 2.01 9.93 -6.53
C LEU A 67 1.07 11.11 -6.84
N ARG A 68 0.68 11.89 -5.83
CA ARG A 68 -0.16 13.08 -6.01
C ARG A 68 0.66 14.32 -6.38
N GLY A 69 1.90 14.40 -5.89
CA GLY A 69 2.86 15.43 -6.27
C GLY A 69 3.23 15.34 -7.75
N ASP A 70 3.52 14.12 -8.23
CA ASP A 70 3.86 13.86 -9.64
C ASP A 70 2.72 14.15 -10.62
N GLN A 71 1.46 14.18 -10.16
CA GLN A 71 0.30 14.54 -10.98
C GLN A 71 0.10 16.06 -11.15
N LYS A 72 0.91 16.90 -10.48
CA LYS A 72 0.81 18.38 -10.54
C LYS A 72 1.84 19.04 -11.46
N THR A 73 2.68 18.25 -12.12
CA THR A 73 3.62 18.65 -13.18
C THR A 73 3.14 18.10 -14.52
#